data_AF-A0A5N7DAJ2-F1
#
_entry.id   AF-A0A5N7DAJ2-F1
#
_cell.length_a   1.000
_cell.length_b   1.000
_cell.length_c   1.000
_cell.angle_alpha   90.00
_cell.angle_beta   90.00
_cell.angle_gamma   90.00
#
_symmetry.space_group_name_H-M   'P 1'
#
loop_
_entity.id
_entity.type
_entity.pdbx_description
1 polymer ?
#
loop_
_entity_poly.entity_id
_entity_poly.type
_entity_poly.pdbx_seq_one_letter_code
_entity_poly.pdbx_strand_id
1 'polypeptide(L)'
;MTKTLTHDLDMSLGVIAPYRPDHLLLQGMSAETLEKTTKDGNMAIHVGGGSLLLEVVRLHYEVGQVVVGSSANVTGGGQKFRVQDIEEEILEAADIVVDYGLQRYHVYGRASILYDFGEMRVVRMGACYELFRERMKRFWGVELEEDPVYPCEKGE
;
A
#
# COMPACT_ATOMS: atom_id res chain seq x y z
N MET A 1 15.72 7.06 0.81
CA MET A 1 15.10 5.94 1.56
C MET A 1 14.07 5.21 0.71
N THR A 2 12.98 5.85 0.33
CA THR A 2 11.86 5.22 -0.43
C THR A 2 12.32 4.46 -1.67
N LYS A 3 13.10 5.09 -2.56
CA LYS A 3 13.65 4.42 -3.76
C LYS A 3 14.41 3.14 -3.43
N THR A 4 15.29 3.18 -2.44
CA THR A 4 16.09 2.01 -2.05
C THR A 4 15.24 0.89 -1.50
N LEU A 5 14.24 1.22 -0.66
CA LEU A 5 13.31 0.22 -0.15
C LEU A 5 12.50 -0.42 -1.30
N THR A 6 11.93 0.39 -2.18
CA THR A 6 10.95 -0.09 -3.16
C THR A 6 11.58 -0.64 -4.45
N HIS A 7 12.59 0.04 -5.00
CA HIS A 7 13.22 -0.35 -6.26
C HIS A 7 14.43 -1.26 -6.05
N ASP A 8 15.30 -0.95 -5.08
CA ASP A 8 16.55 -1.70 -4.90
C ASP A 8 16.36 -2.96 -4.05
N LEU A 9 15.39 -2.94 -3.12
CA LEU A 9 15.11 -4.05 -2.20
C LEU A 9 13.73 -4.71 -2.43
N ASP A 10 13.03 -4.33 -3.50
CA ASP A 10 11.73 -4.89 -3.92
C ASP A 10 10.67 -4.90 -2.81
N MET A 11 10.60 -3.83 -2.00
CA MET A 11 9.55 -3.67 -1.00
C MET A 11 8.29 -3.07 -1.58
N SER A 12 7.16 -3.62 -1.13
CA SER A 12 5.83 -3.06 -1.33
C SER A 12 5.38 -2.42 -0.02
N LEU A 13 5.17 -1.10 -0.03
CA LEU A 13 4.69 -0.35 1.13
C LEU A 13 3.91 0.90 0.73
N GLY A 14 3.04 1.34 1.63
CA GLY A 14 2.43 2.66 1.60
C GLY A 14 3.39 3.71 2.15
N VAL A 15 3.62 4.75 1.36
CA VAL A 15 4.40 5.94 1.69
C VAL A 15 3.43 7.07 1.97
N ILE A 16 3.46 7.63 3.19
CA ILE A 16 2.77 8.90 3.49
C ILE A 16 3.78 10.02 3.32
N ALA A 17 3.39 11.01 2.51
CA ALA A 17 4.18 12.22 2.28
C ALA A 17 3.26 13.39 1.86
N PRO A 18 3.74 14.64 1.99
CA PRO A 18 3.06 15.80 1.42
C PRO A 18 2.87 15.62 -0.09
N TYR A 19 1.70 15.98 -0.59
CA TYR A 19 1.42 15.95 -2.04
C TYR A 19 1.49 17.35 -2.64
N ARG A 20 1.66 17.41 -3.96
CA ARG A 20 1.69 18.66 -4.73
C ARG A 20 0.34 18.87 -5.43
N PRO A 21 -0.53 19.78 -4.94
CA PRO A 21 -1.87 19.96 -5.51
C PRO A 21 -1.84 20.48 -6.96
N ASP A 22 -0.75 21.14 -7.35
CA ASP A 22 -0.49 21.64 -8.71
C ASP A 22 0.02 20.55 -9.67
N HIS A 23 0.22 19.32 -9.21
CA HIS A 23 0.74 18.24 -10.06
C HIS A 23 -0.27 17.83 -11.14
N LEU A 24 0.15 17.79 -12.41
CA LEU A 24 -0.73 17.53 -13.56
C LEU A 24 -1.58 16.27 -13.41
N LEU A 25 -1.02 15.17 -12.91
CA LEU A 25 -1.76 13.93 -12.67
C LEU A 25 -2.89 14.09 -11.63
N LEU A 26 -2.69 14.93 -10.62
CA LEU A 26 -3.70 15.17 -9.58
C LEU A 26 -4.76 16.17 -10.03
N GLN A 27 -4.43 17.07 -10.97
CA GLN A 27 -5.41 17.97 -11.58
C GLN A 27 -6.47 17.23 -12.41
N GLY A 28 -6.19 15.99 -12.84
CA GLY A 28 -7.18 15.13 -13.49
C GLY A 28 -8.21 14.51 -12.55
N MET A 29 -8.01 14.63 -11.23
CA MET A 29 -8.94 14.09 -10.22
C MET A 29 -10.07 15.08 -9.93
N SER A 30 -11.26 14.55 -9.63
CA SER A 30 -12.32 15.38 -9.06
C SER A 30 -11.93 15.89 -7.67
N ALA A 31 -12.47 17.03 -7.25
CA ALA A 31 -12.25 17.57 -5.91
C ALA A 31 -12.65 16.58 -4.81
N GLU A 32 -13.77 15.85 -5.01
CA GLU A 32 -14.24 14.82 -4.10
C GLU A 32 -13.25 13.65 -4.00
N THR A 33 -12.70 13.19 -5.12
CA THR A 33 -11.70 12.13 -5.12
C THR A 33 -10.42 12.59 -4.44
N LEU A 34 -9.97 13.83 -4.69
CA LEU A 34 -8.78 14.38 -4.05
C LEU A 34 -8.97 14.49 -2.53
N GLU A 35 -10.13 14.96 -2.07
CA GLU A 35 -10.47 15.03 -0.65
C GLU A 35 -10.46 13.64 0.01
N LYS A 36 -11.05 12.62 -0.64
CA LYS A 36 -11.06 11.25 -0.11
C LYS A 36 -9.70 10.54 -0.13
N THR A 37 -8.72 11.06 -0.87
CA THR A 37 -7.39 10.45 -1.02
C THR A 37 -6.29 11.20 -0.28
N THR A 38 -6.64 12.31 0.36
CA THR A 38 -5.69 13.17 1.08
C THR A 38 -6.14 13.42 2.50
N LYS A 39 -5.17 13.66 3.39
CA LYS A 39 -5.43 14.00 4.80
C LYS A 39 -4.34 14.92 5.31
N ASP A 40 -4.74 16.05 5.88
CA ASP A 40 -3.82 17.02 6.50
C ASP A 40 -2.65 17.43 5.57
N GLY A 41 -2.94 17.65 4.29
CA GLY A 41 -1.93 18.00 3.27
C GLY A 41 -1.05 16.84 2.78
N ASN A 42 -1.29 15.63 3.27
CA ASN A 42 -0.55 14.43 2.90
C ASN A 42 -1.39 13.49 2.02
N MET A 43 -0.70 12.65 1.27
CA MET A 43 -1.27 11.53 0.51
C MET A 43 -0.53 10.25 0.88
N ALA A 44 -1.28 9.15 0.98
CA ALA A 44 -0.73 7.82 1.11
C ALA A 44 -0.65 7.16 -0.28
N ILE A 45 0.55 6.89 -0.76
CA ILE A 45 0.77 6.24 -2.06
C ILE A 45 1.37 4.87 -1.83
N HIS A 46 0.74 3.84 -2.38
CA HIS A 46 1.32 2.51 -2.41
C HIS A 46 2.41 2.45 -3.49
N VAL A 47 3.62 2.07 -3.11
CA VAL A 47 4.78 1.98 -4.01
C VAL A 47 5.33 0.56 -3.96
N GLY A 48 5.67 0.04 -5.14
CA GLY A 48 6.00 -1.37 -5.35
C GLY A 48 4.75 -2.21 -5.61
N GLY A 49 4.92 -3.54 -5.63
CA GLY A 49 3.82 -4.49 -5.85
C GLY A 49 4.11 -5.48 -6.97
N GLY A 50 3.09 -6.26 -7.33
CA GLY A 50 3.18 -7.26 -8.40
C GLY A 50 3.10 -6.66 -9.80
N SER A 51 3.44 -7.46 -10.81
CA SER A 51 3.40 -7.08 -12.23
C SER A 51 2.05 -6.52 -12.67
N LEU A 52 0.94 -7.07 -12.17
CA LEU A 52 -0.41 -6.58 -12.46
C LEU A 52 -0.61 -5.12 -12.00
N LEU A 53 -0.23 -4.80 -10.75
CA LEU A 53 -0.38 -3.44 -10.22
C LEU A 53 0.49 -2.45 -11.01
N LEU A 54 1.73 -2.84 -11.31
CA LEU A 54 2.63 -2.00 -12.10
C LEU A 54 2.08 -1.72 -13.49
N GLU A 55 1.49 -2.73 -14.15
CA GLU A 55 0.92 -2.57 -15.48
C GLU A 55 -0.36 -1.73 -15.46
N VAL A 56 -1.24 -1.93 -14.47
CA VAL A 56 -2.43 -1.08 -14.28
C VAL A 56 -2.03 0.37 -14.08
N VAL A 57 -1.03 0.64 -13.24
CA VAL A 57 -0.51 2.01 -13.03
C VAL A 57 0.10 2.58 -14.31
N ARG A 58 0.89 1.78 -15.05
CA ARG A 58 1.49 2.22 -16.33
C ARG A 58 0.43 2.63 -17.34
N LEU A 59 -0.60 1.81 -17.53
CA LEU A 59 -1.69 2.08 -18.48
C LEU A 59 -2.46 3.35 -18.13
N HIS A 60 -2.76 3.60 -16.84
CA HIS A 60 -3.43 4.83 -16.42
C HIS A 60 -2.51 6.05 -16.58
N TYR A 61 -1.23 5.91 -16.28
CA TYR A 61 -0.26 6.98 -16.47
C TYR A 61 -0.15 7.43 -17.94
N GLU A 62 -0.19 6.49 -18.89
CA GLU A 62 -0.15 6.80 -20.33
C GLU A 62 -1.32 7.64 -20.82
N VAL A 63 -2.46 7.57 -20.14
CA VAL A 63 -3.65 8.38 -20.44
C VAL A 63 -3.83 9.55 -19.47
N GLY A 64 -2.81 9.87 -18.67
CA GLY A 64 -2.82 11.01 -17.74
C GLY A 64 -3.73 10.84 -16.53
N GLN A 65 -4.02 9.59 -16.13
CA GLN A 65 -4.87 9.26 -14.99
C GLN A 65 -4.08 8.65 -13.83
N VAL A 66 -4.65 8.77 -12.63
CA VAL A 66 -4.14 8.16 -11.39
C VAL A 66 -5.09 7.05 -10.97
N VAL A 67 -4.52 5.94 -10.49
CA VAL A 67 -5.27 4.85 -9.88
C VAL A 67 -5.43 5.13 -8.40
N VAL A 68 -6.67 5.17 -7.95
CA VAL A 68 -7.03 5.27 -6.53
C VAL A 68 -7.84 4.02 -6.17
N GLY A 69 -7.58 3.45 -5.00
CA GLY A 69 -8.25 2.24 -4.60
C GLY A 69 -8.21 2.04 -3.09
N SER A 70 -9.35 1.64 -2.53
CA SER A 70 -9.42 1.04 -1.21
C SER A 70 -9.27 -0.47 -1.33
N SER A 71 -9.17 -1.16 -0.19
CA SER A 71 -9.29 -2.61 -0.16
C SER A 71 -10.68 -3.04 -0.71
N ALA A 72 -10.71 -4.12 -1.49
CA ALA A 72 -11.92 -4.67 -2.11
C ALA A 72 -12.70 -5.51 -1.09
N ASN A 73 -13.33 -4.82 -0.14
CA ASN A 73 -14.13 -5.42 0.92
C ASN A 73 -15.16 -4.41 1.42
N VAL A 74 -16.22 -4.91 2.05
CA VAL A 74 -17.12 -4.07 2.84
C VAL A 74 -16.33 -3.44 3.99
N THR A 75 -16.59 -2.16 4.27
CA THR A 75 -15.91 -1.42 5.36
C THR A 75 -15.90 -2.22 6.66
N GLY A 76 -14.72 -2.43 7.24
CA GLY A 76 -14.52 -3.21 8.46
C GLY A 76 -14.46 -4.74 8.27
N GLY A 77 -14.72 -5.27 7.08
CA GLY A 77 -14.71 -6.70 6.75
C GLY A 77 -13.32 -7.36 6.63
N GLY A 78 -12.25 -6.60 6.89
CA GLY A 78 -10.87 -7.06 6.81
C GLY A 78 -10.36 -7.25 5.38
N GLN A 79 -9.05 -7.46 5.26
CA GLN A 79 -8.40 -7.65 3.95
C GLN A 79 -8.78 -9.02 3.36
N LYS A 80 -9.14 -9.02 2.06
CA LYS A 80 -9.33 -10.25 1.28
C LYS A 80 -8.06 -10.58 0.50
N PHE A 81 -7.79 -11.87 0.32
CA PHE A 81 -6.57 -12.36 -0.32
C PHE A 81 -6.81 -13.19 -1.59
N ARG A 82 -8.06 -13.42 -1.96
CA ARG A 82 -8.49 -14.04 -3.22
C ARG A 82 -9.93 -13.61 -3.50
N VAL A 83 -10.35 -13.70 -4.76
CA VAL A 83 -11.67 -13.23 -5.21
C VAL A 83 -12.81 -13.95 -4.48
N GLN A 84 -12.65 -15.23 -4.18
CA GLN A 84 -13.68 -16.05 -3.53
C GLN A 84 -13.99 -15.62 -2.09
N ASP A 85 -13.12 -14.82 -1.47
CA ASP A 85 -13.35 -14.29 -0.11
C ASP A 85 -13.99 -12.89 -0.12
N ILE A 86 -14.20 -12.28 -1.31
CA ILE A 86 -14.81 -10.95 -1.46
C ILE A 86 -16.33 -11.07 -1.31
N GLU A 87 -16.93 -10.13 -0.59
CA GLU A 87 -18.37 -10.07 -0.41
C GLU A 87 -19.11 -9.87 -1.76
N GLU A 88 -20.25 -10.55 -1.94
CA GLU A 88 -21.03 -10.55 -3.18
C GLU A 88 -21.40 -9.13 -3.64
N GLU A 89 -21.84 -8.27 -2.73
CA GLU A 89 -22.18 -6.86 -3.02
C GLU A 89 -21.01 -6.09 -3.65
N ILE A 90 -19.76 -6.37 -3.24
CA ILE A 90 -18.57 -5.73 -3.81
C ILE A 90 -18.30 -6.26 -5.22
N LEU A 91 -18.53 -7.56 -5.45
CA LEU A 91 -18.38 -8.18 -6.78
C LEU A 91 -19.45 -7.69 -7.75
N GLU A 92 -20.68 -7.55 -7.30
CA GLU A 92 -21.80 -7.04 -8.11
C GLU A 92 -21.61 -5.57 -8.50
N ALA A 93 -20.95 -4.78 -7.65
CA ALA A 93 -20.64 -3.37 -7.92
C ALA A 93 -19.44 -3.17 -8.86
N ALA A 94 -18.66 -4.23 -9.15
CA ALA A 94 -17.43 -4.12 -9.94
C ALA A 94 -17.69 -4.30 -11.44
N ASP A 95 -17.24 -3.35 -12.25
CA ASP A 95 -17.25 -3.50 -13.71
C ASP A 95 -16.28 -4.60 -14.18
N ILE A 96 -15.17 -4.77 -13.46
CA ILE A 96 -14.09 -5.71 -13.80
C ILE A 96 -13.59 -6.40 -12.53
N VAL A 97 -13.55 -7.73 -12.58
CA VAL A 97 -12.92 -8.57 -11.55
C VAL A 97 -11.76 -9.34 -12.18
N VAL A 98 -10.57 -9.21 -11.59
CA VAL A 98 -9.36 -9.93 -12.03
C VAL A 98 -9.02 -10.99 -10.99
N ASP A 99 -9.35 -12.25 -11.27
CA ASP A 99 -8.97 -13.38 -10.43
C ASP A 99 -7.60 -13.94 -10.86
N TYR A 100 -6.57 -13.61 -10.08
CA TYR A 100 -5.21 -14.13 -10.25
C TYR A 100 -4.82 -15.10 -9.11
N GLY A 101 -5.83 -15.69 -8.45
CA GLY A 101 -5.64 -16.62 -7.36
C GLY A 101 -5.23 -15.95 -6.04
N LEU A 102 -4.48 -16.69 -5.23
CA LEU A 102 -4.13 -16.30 -3.87
C LEU A 102 -3.01 -15.26 -3.83
N GLN A 103 -3.24 -14.17 -3.11
CA GLN A 103 -2.29 -13.06 -2.96
C GLN A 103 -0.99 -13.53 -2.26
N ARG A 104 0.15 -13.08 -2.78
CA ARG A 104 1.51 -13.52 -2.39
C ARG A 104 1.80 -13.45 -0.88
N TYR A 105 1.24 -12.48 -0.18
CA TYR A 105 1.50 -12.18 1.23
C TYR A 105 0.33 -12.53 2.15
N HIS A 106 -0.61 -13.38 1.70
CA HIS A 106 -1.79 -13.77 2.48
C HIS A 106 -1.45 -14.37 3.85
N VAL A 107 -0.29 -15.00 3.99
CA VAL A 107 0.19 -15.61 5.25
C VAL A 107 0.30 -14.63 6.41
N TYR A 108 0.43 -13.32 6.12
CA TYR A 108 0.46 -12.27 7.15
C TYR A 108 -0.94 -11.90 7.65
N GLY A 109 -2.00 -12.22 6.90
CA GLY A 109 -3.38 -11.85 7.25
C GLY A 109 -3.61 -10.32 7.37
N ARG A 110 -2.72 -9.50 6.81
CA ARG A 110 -2.69 -8.04 6.98
C ARG A 110 -2.51 -7.32 5.65
N ALA A 111 -2.95 -6.07 5.62
CA ALA A 111 -2.66 -5.14 4.53
C ALA A 111 -1.17 -4.72 4.51
N SER A 112 -0.80 -3.90 3.52
CA SER A 112 0.55 -3.36 3.39
C SER A 112 0.96 -2.45 4.56
N ILE A 113 2.27 -2.32 4.77
CA ILE A 113 2.86 -1.36 5.70
C ILE A 113 2.45 0.06 5.28
N LEU A 114 2.21 0.94 6.25
CA LEU A 114 2.03 2.36 5.99
C LEU A 114 3.00 3.14 6.86
N TYR A 115 3.92 3.86 6.23
CA TYR A 115 4.99 4.58 6.92
C TYR A 115 5.01 6.04 6.50
N ASP A 116 5.09 6.92 7.50
CA ASP A 116 5.25 8.36 7.33
C ASP A 116 6.74 8.69 7.34
N PHE A 117 7.28 9.06 6.17
CA PHE A 117 8.69 9.41 6.03
C PHE A 117 8.99 10.87 6.43
N GLY A 118 7.96 11.71 6.60
CA GLY A 118 8.13 13.07 7.12
C GLY A 118 8.35 13.05 8.62
N GLU A 119 7.49 12.31 9.33
CA GLU A 119 7.54 12.15 10.79
C GLU A 119 8.38 10.94 11.24
N MET A 120 8.91 10.16 10.29
CA MET A 120 9.66 8.92 10.54
C MET A 120 8.90 7.94 11.44
N ARG A 121 7.60 7.79 11.21
CA ARG A 121 6.68 7.04 12.09
C ARG A 121 5.93 5.93 11.34
N VAL A 122 5.79 4.80 12.02
CA VAL A 122 4.96 3.68 11.57
C VAL A 122 3.49 4.04 11.83
N VAL A 123 2.70 4.13 10.75
CA VAL A 123 1.24 4.34 10.85
C VAL A 123 0.50 3.01 10.85
N ARG A 124 1.03 2.00 10.13
CA ARG A 124 0.51 0.63 10.15
C ARG A 124 1.63 -0.38 9.99
N MET A 125 1.74 -1.31 10.94
CA MET A 125 2.50 -2.55 10.78
C MET A 125 1.70 -3.46 9.83
N GLY A 126 2.27 -3.76 8.67
CA GLY A 126 1.62 -4.56 7.63
C GLY A 126 2.39 -5.83 7.30
N ALA A 127 2.03 -6.46 6.18
CA ALA A 127 2.76 -7.61 5.67
C ALA A 127 4.26 -7.29 5.48
N CYS A 128 5.13 -8.22 5.86
CA CYS A 128 6.60 -8.11 5.77
C CYS A 128 7.21 -6.96 6.61
N TYR A 129 6.53 -6.50 7.67
CA TYR A 129 7.04 -5.40 8.51
C TYR A 129 8.35 -5.74 9.22
N GLU A 130 8.58 -6.99 9.58
CA GLU A 130 9.84 -7.48 10.14
C GLU A 130 11.03 -7.23 9.19
N LEU A 131 10.83 -7.43 7.89
CA LEU A 131 11.84 -7.15 6.87
C LEU A 131 12.05 -5.65 6.70
N PHE A 132 10.97 -4.86 6.74
CA PHE A 132 11.05 -3.40 6.68
C PHE A 132 11.87 -2.85 7.83
N ARG A 133 11.56 -3.26 9.06
CA ARG A 133 12.27 -2.88 10.28
C ARG A 133 13.75 -3.21 10.19
N GLU A 134 14.09 -4.43 9.79
CA GLU A 134 15.51 -4.82 9.69
C GLU A 134 16.24 -3.99 8.62
N ARG A 135 15.61 -3.72 7.46
CA ARG A 135 16.22 -2.88 6.43
C ARG A 135 16.39 -1.43 6.89
N MET A 136 15.41 -0.88 7.61
CA MET A 136 15.48 0.47 8.19
C MET A 136 16.65 0.60 9.18
N LYS A 137 16.82 -0.39 10.06
CA LYS A 137 17.96 -0.45 10.99
C LYS A 137 19.28 -0.61 10.26
N ARG A 138 19.38 -1.59 9.35
CA ARG A 138 20.64 -1.92 8.66
C ARG A 138 21.19 -0.80 7.78
N PHE A 139 20.34 -0.15 6.99
CA PHE A 139 20.79 0.82 5.99
C PHE A 139 20.79 2.27 6.50
N TRP A 140 20.02 2.58 7.53
CA TRP A 140 19.87 3.95 8.03
C TRP A 140 19.95 4.10 9.56
N GLY A 141 20.14 3.01 10.31
CA GLY A 141 20.19 3.05 11.78
C GLY A 141 18.86 3.44 12.43
N VAL A 142 17.75 3.40 11.68
CA VAL A 142 16.42 3.75 12.19
C VAL A 142 15.86 2.57 12.95
N GLU A 143 15.73 2.71 14.27
CA GLU A 143 15.13 1.69 15.13
C GLU A 143 13.62 1.89 15.19
N LEU A 144 12.89 0.87 14.74
CA LEU A 144 11.43 0.83 14.81
C LEU A 144 10.98 -0.17 15.87
N GLU A 145 9.79 0.03 16.40
CA GLU A 145 9.15 -0.92 17.31
C GLU A 145 8.96 -2.28 16.62
N GLU A 146 9.10 -3.36 17.38
CA GLU A 146 8.87 -4.71 16.90
C GLU A 146 7.37 -5.00 16.73
N ASP A 147 7.03 -5.83 15.74
CA ASP A 147 5.66 -6.32 15.59
C ASP A 147 5.41 -7.41 16.63
N PRO A 148 4.44 -7.24 17.55
CA PRO A 148 4.18 -8.21 18.61
C PRO A 148 3.66 -9.55 18.08
N VAL A 149 3.24 -9.63 16.82
CA VAL A 149 2.72 -10.85 16.19
C VAL A 149 3.74 -11.52 15.28
N TYR A 150 4.65 -10.75 14.68
CA TYR A 150 5.71 -11.25 13.80
C TYR A 150 7.08 -10.74 14.26
N PRO A 151 7.60 -11.22 15.41
CA PRO A 151 8.90 -10.79 15.91
C PRO A 151 10.03 -11.25 14.97
N CYS A 152 11.12 -10.49 14.92
CA CYS A 152 12.29 -10.83 14.10
C CYS A 152 13.02 -12.06 14.62
N GLU A 153 12.99 -12.27 15.94
CA GLU A 153 13.54 -13.44 16.61
C GLU A 153 12.38 -14.34 17.04
N LYS A 154 12.38 -15.60 16.58
CA LYS A 154 11.49 -16.60 17.16
C LYS A 154 12.08 -16.97 18.51
N GLY A 155 11.37 -16.70 19.59
CA GLY A 155 11.70 -17.28 20.90
C GLY A 155 11.84 -18.79 20.74
N GLU A 156 12.93 -19.34 21.27
CA GLU A 156 13.20 -20.78 21.30
C GLU A 156 12.08 -21.58 21.98
#